data_AF-W2JKU8-F1
#
_entry.id   AF-W2JKU8-F1
#
_cell.length_a   1.000
_cell.length_b   1.000
_cell.length_c   1.000
_cell.angle_alpha   90.00
_cell.angle_beta   90.00
_cell.angle_gamma   90.00
#
_symmetry.space_group_name_H-M   'P 1'
#
loop_
_entity.id
_entity.type
_entity.pdbx_description
1 polymer ?
#
loop_
_entity_poly.entity_id
_entity_poly.type
_entity_poly.pdbx_seq_one_letter_code
_entity_poly.pdbx_strand_id
1 'polypeptide(L)'
;MITLSAPIFTTLPYVVVLLLPLSSLRLFEPFRKSSTTADNAKMVGEDDHPSTISRTIQRGLVFQLTELLAVYVLLHHVTSAMFIPGSLSASTTFNSFVPQILALGAFICYCGPFVVLYYFARYRDHIMMQTGAFQESDHARNFERNTTVDSSLRSTKQVMAVVRTRLYHATRRGDLGEMRDVLEYAKRAGLPNGYPPAYHGNIRALELLEEYGFDLTALDKFGRVRFSTGSFFWYFYRFLVKRPSNSNDDKSVSIFHSTLVTPLHCAVATGQLETVRWLLERGVPARTLAQASFRSTRVPPLFLAEHAAIVRELLLHGADPLVIPDQGFMNTMTPLQLAYLRGNSTVTQELEQWGSDVALTPFHLAASRNDVAAVRTFLSRKIDVDCLGEMGYVGLNQRTPLHWAAISGATEAVETLVQAPNTSSELFNELTTAGGDIGYQLPTTGDTALHVAVREENETSALAVLASGGDLMRMNNEGLRPLDCTASTSETS
;
A
#
# COMPACT_ATOMS: atom_id res chain seq x y z
N MET A 1 50.90 0.91 -9.28
CA MET A 1 51.09 1.27 -7.85
C MET A 1 50.58 2.67 -7.55
N ILE A 2 51.15 3.72 -8.17
CA ILE A 2 50.80 5.13 -7.91
C ILE A 2 49.33 5.45 -8.26
N THR A 3 48.77 4.78 -9.27
CA THR A 3 47.36 4.95 -9.69
C THR A 3 46.33 4.31 -8.75
N LEU A 4 46.73 3.29 -7.98
CA LEU A 4 45.83 2.57 -7.06
C LEU A 4 45.87 3.14 -5.64
N SER A 5 46.96 3.81 -5.27
CA SER A 5 47.13 4.43 -3.95
C SER A 5 46.37 5.76 -3.80
N ALA A 6 46.22 6.54 -4.88
CA ALA A 6 45.52 7.83 -4.87
C ALA A 6 44.07 7.77 -4.33
N PRO A 7 43.18 6.83 -4.74
CA PRO A 7 41.82 6.73 -4.19
C PRO A 7 41.80 6.27 -2.70
N ILE A 8 42.81 5.52 -2.26
CA ILE A 8 42.89 5.03 -0.87
C ILE A 8 43.32 6.17 0.08
N PHE A 9 44.30 6.98 -0.32
CA PHE A 9 44.75 8.10 0.52
C PHE A 9 43.74 9.24 0.58
N THR A 10 42.95 9.44 -0.48
CA THR A 10 41.91 10.47 -0.51
C THR A 10 40.70 10.10 0.34
N THR A 11 40.43 8.81 0.57
CA THR A 11 39.27 8.34 1.36
C THR A 11 39.52 8.27 2.86
N LEU A 12 40.78 8.09 3.27
CA LEU A 12 41.20 7.98 4.67
C LEU A 12 40.73 9.12 5.61
N PRO A 13 40.82 10.42 5.26
CA PRO A 13 40.31 11.48 6.15
C PRO A 13 38.80 11.41 6.35
N TYR A 14 38.04 10.96 5.34
CA TYR A 14 36.60 10.81 5.45
C TYR A 14 36.21 9.63 6.35
N VAL A 15 36.97 8.53 6.31
CA VAL A 15 36.79 7.38 7.20
C VAL A 15 36.99 7.77 8.67
N VAL A 16 37.94 8.64 8.97
CA VAL A 16 38.14 9.16 10.34
C VAL A 16 36.93 9.98 10.80
N VAL A 17 36.36 10.82 9.93
CA VAL A 17 35.15 11.61 10.24
C VAL A 17 33.92 10.71 10.46
N LEU A 18 33.80 9.59 9.73
CA LEU A 18 32.74 8.60 9.92
C LEU A 18 32.79 7.89 11.28
N LEU A 19 33.96 7.84 11.92
CA LEU A 19 34.13 7.26 13.25
C LEU A 19 33.88 8.26 14.39
N LEU A 20 33.75 9.56 14.10
CA LEU A 20 33.49 10.59 15.13
C LEU A 20 32.21 10.35 15.94
N PRO A 21 31.07 9.91 15.36
CA PRO A 21 29.88 9.59 16.13
C PRO A 21 30.08 8.41 17.10
N LEU A 22 31.06 7.54 16.86
CA LEU A 22 31.41 6.43 17.77
C LEU A 22 32.26 6.90 18.95
N SER A 23 32.87 8.09 18.89
CA SER A 23 33.84 8.57 19.89
C SER A 23 33.23 8.90 21.25
N SER A 24 31.92 8.77 21.44
CA SER A 24 31.18 9.07 22.68
C SER A 24 31.36 10.50 23.23
N LEU A 25 31.98 11.39 22.45
CA LEU A 25 32.14 12.80 22.81
C LEU A 25 30.79 13.51 22.72
N ARG A 26 30.43 14.26 23.77
CA ARG A 26 29.16 15.01 23.85
C ARG A 26 28.92 15.98 22.67
N LEU A 27 29.99 16.49 22.06
CA LEU A 27 29.94 17.35 20.86
C LEU A 27 29.43 16.59 19.61
N PHE A 28 29.64 15.28 19.56
CA PHE A 28 29.28 14.40 18.45
C PHE A 28 28.15 13.43 18.81
N GLU A 29 27.38 13.73 19.87
CA GLU A 29 26.21 12.94 20.22
C GLU A 29 25.22 12.91 19.04
N PRO A 30 24.79 11.72 18.60
CA PRO A 30 23.97 11.57 17.39
C PRO A 30 22.57 12.18 17.55
N PHE A 31 22.11 12.35 18.78
CA PHE A 31 20.81 12.90 19.12
C PHE A 31 20.93 13.91 20.25
N ARG A 32 20.29 15.07 20.09
CA ARG A 32 20.16 16.08 21.15
C ARG A 32 18.75 15.99 21.71
N LYS A 33 18.64 15.83 23.03
CA LYS A 33 17.35 15.90 23.73
C LYS A 33 16.97 17.37 23.85
N SER A 34 15.87 17.78 23.23
CA SER A 34 15.28 19.10 23.46
C SER A 34 14.26 18.95 24.60
N SER A 35 14.59 19.44 25.80
CA SER A 35 13.59 19.66 26.85
C SER A 35 13.02 21.07 26.64
N THR A 36 11.82 21.17 26.08
CA THR A 36 11.12 22.45 26.00
C THR A 36 10.50 22.76 27.37
N THR A 37 11.31 23.24 28.31
CA THR A 37 10.85 23.80 29.59
C THR A 37 11.84 24.86 30.04
N ALA A 38 11.46 26.15 29.97
CA ALA A 38 11.68 27.14 31.04
C ALA A 38 11.38 28.61 30.67
N ASP A 39 11.25 29.01 29.39
CA ASP A 39 11.13 30.46 29.11
C ASP A 39 9.70 30.99 28.89
N ASN A 40 8.71 30.11 28.64
CA ASN A 40 7.31 30.53 28.43
C ASN A 40 6.41 30.36 29.68
N ALA A 41 6.94 29.91 30.80
CA ALA A 41 6.17 29.64 32.02
C ALA A 41 5.92 30.87 32.92
N LYS A 42 6.04 32.09 32.39
CA LYS A 42 5.74 33.33 33.16
C LYS A 42 4.45 34.04 32.78
N MET A 43 3.68 33.54 31.82
CA MET A 43 2.39 34.14 31.45
C MET A 43 1.44 33.03 31.00
N VAL A 44 0.66 32.48 31.93
CA VAL A 44 -0.70 31.93 31.76
C VAL A 44 -1.07 31.28 33.10
N GLY A 45 -2.23 31.67 33.64
CA GLY A 45 -2.69 31.37 34.99
C GLY A 45 -3.00 29.89 35.24
N GLU A 46 -3.10 29.59 36.53
CA GLU A 46 -3.62 28.37 37.15
C GLU A 46 -4.91 27.89 36.46
N ASP A 47 -4.83 26.73 35.79
CA ASP A 47 -5.91 25.74 35.68
C ASP A 47 -5.28 24.41 35.23
N ASP A 48 -5.22 23.46 36.17
CA ASP A 48 -4.42 22.23 36.09
C ASP A 48 -5.09 21.12 35.24
N HIS A 49 -4.51 20.84 34.08
CA HIS A 49 -4.42 19.49 33.52
C HIS A 49 -2.93 19.16 33.33
N PRO A 50 -2.46 17.95 33.71
CA PRO A 50 -1.04 17.63 33.67
C PRO A 50 -0.56 17.61 32.23
N SER A 51 0.19 18.65 31.83
CA SER A 51 0.81 18.73 30.52
C SER A 51 1.80 17.58 30.38
N THR A 52 1.45 16.58 29.59
CA THR A 52 2.35 15.49 29.21
C THR A 52 3.58 16.09 28.54
N ILE A 53 4.73 15.98 29.19
CA ILE A 53 6.01 16.47 28.67
C ILE A 53 6.32 15.69 27.38
N SER A 54 6.06 16.28 26.21
CA SER A 54 6.44 15.68 24.94
C SER A 54 7.95 15.84 24.76
N ARG A 55 8.70 14.75 24.95
CA ARG A 55 10.15 14.73 24.70
C ARG A 55 10.40 14.63 23.20
N THR A 56 10.82 15.72 22.56
CA THR A 56 11.25 15.70 21.16
C THR A 56 12.75 15.38 21.08
N ILE A 57 13.08 14.25 20.45
CA ILE A 57 14.45 13.84 20.18
C ILE A 57 14.83 14.41 18.81
N GLN A 58 15.83 15.30 18.75
CA GLN A 58 16.29 15.89 17.49
C GLN A 58 17.60 15.23 17.04
N ARG A 59 17.74 14.97 15.73
CA ARG A 59 18.99 14.46 15.14
C ARG A 59 20.07 15.55 15.18
N GLY A 60 21.28 15.20 15.59
CA GLY A 60 22.42 16.10 15.54
C GLY A 60 22.86 16.38 14.10
N LEU A 61 23.24 17.64 13.79
CA LEU A 61 23.75 18.03 12.47
C LEU A 61 24.97 17.20 12.04
N VAL A 62 25.83 16.86 12.99
CA VAL A 62 27.01 15.99 12.76
C VAL A 62 26.57 14.64 12.21
N PHE A 63 25.51 14.05 12.76
CA PHE A 63 25.03 12.74 12.35
C PHE A 63 24.44 12.74 10.94
N GLN A 64 23.80 13.83 10.52
CA GLN A 64 23.32 14.01 9.15
C GLN A 64 24.49 14.19 8.16
N LEU A 65 25.53 14.91 8.57
CA LEU A 65 26.73 15.14 7.75
C LEU A 65 27.54 13.85 7.58
N THR A 66 27.65 13.01 8.62
CA THR A 66 28.31 11.70 8.52
C THR A 66 27.53 10.72 7.65
N GLU A 67 26.19 10.77 7.63
CA GLU A 67 25.39 9.98 6.68
C GLU A 67 25.67 10.36 5.23
N LEU A 68 25.67 11.65 4.90
CA LEU A 68 25.99 12.12 3.55
C LEU A 68 27.42 11.79 3.16
N LEU A 69 28.35 11.94 4.09
CA LEU A 69 29.75 11.58 3.87
C LEU A 69 29.92 10.08 3.62
N ALA A 70 29.16 9.24 4.32
CA ALA A 70 29.19 7.79 4.12
C ALA A 70 28.74 7.41 2.71
N VAL A 71 27.70 8.08 2.18
CA VAL A 71 27.25 7.86 0.80
C VAL A 71 28.28 8.34 -0.21
N TYR A 72 28.89 9.51 0.03
CA TYR A 72 29.96 10.02 -0.83
C TYR A 72 31.15 9.04 -0.88
N VAL A 73 31.60 8.55 0.28
CA VAL A 73 32.69 7.56 0.37
C VAL A 73 32.33 6.27 -0.36
N LEU A 74 31.09 5.78 -0.18
CA LEU A 74 30.61 4.59 -0.89
C LEU A 74 30.61 4.79 -2.42
N LEU A 75 30.05 5.90 -2.91
CA LEU A 75 29.99 6.20 -4.34
C LEU A 75 31.39 6.34 -4.94
N HIS A 76 32.28 7.05 -4.24
CA HIS A 76 33.68 7.20 -4.62
C HIS A 76 34.39 5.84 -4.70
N HIS A 77 34.15 4.94 -3.74
CA HIS A 77 34.67 3.58 -3.79
C HIS A 77 34.10 2.79 -4.97
N VAL A 78 32.79 2.80 -5.21
CA VAL A 78 32.20 2.10 -6.38
C VAL A 78 32.82 2.59 -7.69
N THR A 79 32.97 3.91 -7.87
CA THR A 79 33.63 4.47 -9.07
C THR A 79 35.11 4.09 -9.16
N SER A 80 35.80 4.02 -8.03
CA SER A 80 37.20 3.57 -7.98
C SER A 80 37.32 2.09 -8.35
N ALA A 81 36.40 1.23 -7.88
CA ALA A 81 36.35 -0.19 -8.19
C ALA A 81 36.22 -0.46 -9.70
N MET A 82 35.42 0.34 -10.42
CA MET A 82 35.24 0.20 -11.87
C MET A 82 36.52 0.56 -12.66
N PHE A 83 37.42 1.36 -12.08
CA PHE A 83 38.67 1.77 -12.71
C PHE A 83 39.82 0.76 -12.49
N ILE A 84 39.70 -0.12 -11.47
CA ILE A 84 40.73 -1.11 -11.10
C ILE A 84 41.01 -2.12 -12.24
N PRO A 85 40.01 -2.75 -12.91
CA PRO A 85 40.26 -3.73 -13.97
C PRO A 85 41.04 -3.17 -15.17
N GLY A 86 40.73 -1.93 -15.59
CA GLY A 86 41.42 -1.26 -16.71
C GLY A 86 42.87 -0.88 -16.39
N SER A 87 43.21 -0.71 -15.11
CA SER A 87 44.58 -0.45 -14.66
C SER A 87 45.45 -1.72 -14.55
N LEU A 88 44.83 -2.88 -14.28
CA LEU A 88 45.50 -4.18 -14.19
C LEU A 88 45.86 -4.74 -15.58
N SER A 89 45.02 -4.52 -16.60
CA SER A 89 45.30 -4.93 -17.98
C SER A 89 46.46 -4.15 -18.63
N ALA A 90 46.77 -2.95 -18.12
CA ALA A 90 47.88 -2.13 -18.60
C ALA A 90 49.23 -2.47 -17.94
N SER A 91 49.24 -3.22 -16.83
CA SER A 91 50.46 -3.56 -16.07
C SER A 91 50.90 -5.01 -16.32
N THR A 92 51.51 -5.28 -17.46
CA THR A 92 52.08 -6.59 -17.83
C THR A 92 53.53 -6.78 -17.33
N THR A 93 53.87 -6.38 -16.11
CA THR A 93 55.21 -6.67 -15.54
C THR A 93 55.23 -6.53 -14.01
N PHE A 94 55.00 -7.64 -13.29
CA PHE A 94 55.31 -7.74 -11.86
C PHE A 94 56.19 -8.98 -11.61
N ASN A 95 57.45 -8.92 -12.05
CA ASN A 95 58.45 -9.97 -11.84
C ASN A 95 59.15 -9.90 -10.46
N SER A 96 58.69 -9.06 -9.53
CA SER A 96 59.31 -8.90 -8.21
C SER A 96 58.30 -9.02 -7.07
N PHE A 97 58.77 -9.55 -5.93
CA PHE A 97 57.97 -9.88 -4.75
C PHE A 97 57.43 -8.64 -4.01
N VAL A 98 58.21 -7.55 -3.99
CA VAL A 98 57.88 -6.32 -3.23
C VAL A 98 56.62 -5.61 -3.77
N PRO A 99 56.44 -5.39 -5.10
CA PRO A 99 55.21 -4.84 -5.65
C PRO A 99 53.98 -5.73 -5.44
N GLN A 100 54.13 -7.05 -5.39
CA GLN A 100 53.00 -7.96 -5.15
C GLN A 100 52.46 -7.82 -3.71
N ILE A 101 53.34 -7.75 -2.72
CA ILE A 101 52.98 -7.48 -1.31
C ILE A 101 52.31 -6.12 -1.16
N LEU A 102 52.87 -5.08 -1.78
CA LEU A 102 52.32 -3.74 -1.70
C LEU A 102 50.93 -3.65 -2.40
N ALA A 103 50.69 -4.44 -3.46
CA ALA A 103 49.40 -4.49 -4.15
C ALA A 103 48.35 -5.21 -3.31
N LEU A 104 48.74 -6.29 -2.64
CA LEU A 104 47.89 -6.99 -1.66
C LEU A 104 47.55 -6.08 -0.47
N GLY A 105 48.53 -5.32 0.04
CA GLY A 105 48.32 -4.32 1.08
C GLY A 105 47.35 -3.21 0.64
N ALA A 106 47.50 -2.71 -0.59
CA ALA A 106 46.57 -1.72 -1.14
C ALA A 106 45.14 -2.28 -1.30
N PHE A 107 45.00 -3.55 -1.70
CA PHE A 107 43.70 -4.21 -1.78
C PHE A 107 43.03 -4.36 -0.40
N ILE A 108 43.80 -4.75 0.63
CA ILE A 108 43.29 -4.83 2.02
C ILE A 108 42.86 -3.44 2.51
N CYS A 109 43.67 -2.41 2.26
CA CYS A 109 43.33 -1.02 2.61
C CYS A 109 42.11 -0.49 1.85
N TYR A 110 41.88 -0.96 0.62
CA TYR A 110 40.68 -0.64 -0.15
C TYR A 110 39.41 -1.32 0.40
N CYS A 111 39.54 -2.51 0.98
CA CYS A 111 38.44 -3.23 1.63
C CYS A 111 38.08 -2.67 3.01
N GLY A 112 39.05 -2.09 3.74
CA GLY A 112 38.85 -1.53 5.09
C GLY A 112 37.67 -0.54 5.22
N PRO A 113 37.53 0.44 4.33
CA PRO A 113 36.39 1.38 4.33
C PRO A 113 35.02 0.72 4.20
N PHE A 114 34.88 -0.40 3.47
CA PHE A 114 33.60 -1.14 3.41
C PHE A 114 33.23 -1.71 4.78
N VAL A 115 34.20 -2.20 5.54
CA VAL A 115 34.01 -2.69 6.90
C VAL A 115 33.60 -1.54 7.84
N VAL A 116 34.24 -0.38 7.73
CA VAL A 116 33.86 0.80 8.53
C VAL A 116 32.44 1.27 8.20
N LEU A 117 32.09 1.35 6.91
CA LEU A 117 30.73 1.69 6.48
C LEU A 117 29.70 0.67 6.97
N TYR A 118 30.06 -0.62 7.02
CA TYR A 118 29.21 -1.70 7.54
C TYR A 118 28.91 -1.52 9.02
N TYR A 119 29.94 -1.30 9.83
CA TYR A 119 29.75 -1.06 11.25
C TYR A 119 29.04 0.26 11.53
N PHE A 120 29.27 1.31 10.73
CA PHE A 120 28.52 2.57 10.82
C PHE A 120 27.03 2.37 10.55
N ALA A 121 26.65 1.62 9.51
CA ALA A 121 25.26 1.31 9.20
C ALA A 121 24.57 0.55 10.35
N ARG A 122 25.25 -0.47 10.88
CA ARG A 122 24.74 -1.28 12.00
C ARG A 122 24.62 -0.49 13.30
N TYR A 123 25.60 0.37 13.59
CA TYR A 123 25.59 1.26 14.75
C TYR A 123 24.42 2.24 14.69
N ARG A 124 24.18 2.84 13.51
CA ARG A 124 23.02 3.71 13.28
C ARG A 124 21.70 3.01 13.61
N ASP A 125 21.49 1.80 13.11
CA ASP A 125 20.24 1.05 13.34
C ASP A 125 20.04 0.76 14.83
N HIS A 126 21.10 0.37 15.51
CA HIS A 126 21.06 0.11 16.95
C HIS A 126 20.62 1.35 17.75
N ILE A 127 21.15 2.54 17.44
CA ILE A 127 20.75 3.76 18.15
C ILE A 127 19.30 4.14 17.81
N MET A 128 18.87 3.98 16.56
CA MET A 128 17.49 4.25 16.16
C MET A 128 16.50 3.34 16.90
N MET A 129 16.86 2.06 17.10
CA MET A 129 16.06 1.12 17.88
C MET A 129 16.04 1.49 19.38
N GLN A 130 17.18 1.83 19.97
CA GLN A 130 17.27 2.22 21.39
C GLN A 130 16.48 3.49 21.73
N THR A 131 16.32 4.39 20.76
CA THR A 131 15.61 5.66 20.95
C THR A 131 14.10 5.56 20.68
N GLY A 132 13.60 4.38 20.27
CA GLY A 132 12.16 4.14 20.01
C GLY A 132 11.59 4.98 18.88
N ALA A 133 12.44 5.65 18.11
CA ALA A 133 12.06 6.64 17.13
C ALA A 133 12.24 6.03 15.74
N PHE A 134 11.29 5.13 15.41
CA PHE A 134 11.30 4.29 14.23
C PHE A 134 11.04 5.06 12.92
N GLN A 135 10.40 6.23 13.00
CA GLN A 135 10.12 7.08 11.85
C GLN A 135 10.88 8.38 11.96
N GLU A 136 11.62 8.78 10.92
CA GLU A 136 12.30 10.08 10.85
C GLU A 136 11.34 11.30 11.00
N SER A 137 10.04 11.12 10.78
CA SER A 137 8.99 12.13 11.04
C SER A 137 8.77 12.40 12.53
N ASP A 138 9.08 11.44 13.39
CA ASP A 138 8.96 11.58 14.84
C ASP A 138 10.13 12.39 15.42
N HIS A 139 11.23 12.54 14.66
CA HIS A 139 12.43 13.30 15.05
C HIS A 139 12.41 14.77 14.60
N ALA A 140 11.48 15.15 13.73
CA ALA A 140 11.56 16.42 13.01
C ALA A 140 10.21 17.12 12.93
N ARG A 141 9.74 17.65 14.07
CA ARG A 141 9.13 18.99 14.14
C ARG A 141 8.76 19.36 15.57
N ASN A 142 9.48 20.35 16.10
CA ASN A 142 8.84 21.31 17.00
C ASN A 142 7.78 22.02 16.15
N PHE A 143 6.53 21.58 16.21
CA PHE A 143 5.45 22.47 15.82
C PHE A 143 5.29 23.41 17.00
N GLU A 144 5.99 24.54 16.95
CA GLU A 144 5.69 25.63 17.87
C GLU A 144 4.19 25.88 17.80
N ARG A 145 3.54 25.85 18.96
CA ARG A 145 2.14 26.27 19.17
C ARG A 145 1.89 27.72 18.69
N ASN A 146 2.94 28.44 18.33
CA ASN A 146 2.90 29.82 17.85
C ASN A 146 2.86 29.88 16.33
N THR A 147 1.66 29.90 15.78
CA THR A 147 1.37 30.67 14.57
C THR A 147 -0.04 31.23 14.73
N THR A 148 -0.17 32.27 15.55
CA THR A 148 -1.23 33.25 15.28
C THR A 148 -1.23 33.48 13.77
N VAL A 149 -2.41 33.33 13.14
CA VAL A 149 -2.54 33.62 11.71
C VAL A 149 -2.15 35.08 11.58
N ASP A 150 -0.90 35.30 11.21
CA ASP A 150 -0.33 36.62 11.13
C ASP A 150 -1.08 37.32 9.99
N SER A 151 -1.57 38.53 10.25
CA SER A 151 -2.31 39.34 9.27
C SER A 151 -1.47 39.71 8.03
N SER A 152 -0.22 39.22 7.98
CA SER A 152 0.77 39.38 6.92
C SER A 152 0.71 38.30 5.82
N LEU A 153 -0.13 37.26 5.95
CA LEU A 153 -0.31 36.23 4.91
C LEU A 153 -1.01 36.81 3.66
N ARG A 154 -0.23 37.20 2.66
CA ARG A 154 -0.70 37.93 1.46
C ARG A 154 -1.39 37.06 0.40
N SER A 155 -1.32 35.72 0.48
CA SER A 155 -1.87 34.83 -0.55
C SER A 155 -2.76 33.74 0.05
N THR A 156 -3.94 33.55 -0.53
CA THR A 156 -4.90 32.48 -0.22
C THR A 156 -4.24 31.09 -0.17
N LYS A 157 -3.27 30.82 -1.07
CA LYS A 157 -2.50 29.56 -1.08
C LYS A 157 -1.66 29.34 0.18
N GLN A 158 -1.06 30.40 0.72
CA GLN A 158 -0.25 30.31 1.94
C GLN A 158 -1.12 30.06 3.17
N VAL A 159 -2.25 30.76 3.26
CA VAL A 159 -3.25 30.53 4.32
C VAL A 159 -3.76 29.08 4.26
N MET A 160 -4.08 28.56 3.07
CA MET A 160 -4.50 27.17 2.89
C MET A 160 -3.43 26.16 3.33
N ALA A 161 -2.16 26.41 3.03
CA ALA A 161 -1.08 25.50 3.44
C ALA A 161 -0.93 25.42 4.96
N VAL A 162 -1.09 26.55 5.66
CA VAL A 162 -1.06 26.62 7.13
C VAL A 162 -2.27 25.89 7.73
N VAL A 163 -3.48 26.19 7.24
CA VAL A 163 -4.72 25.52 7.69
C VAL A 163 -4.64 24.01 7.51
N ARG A 164 -4.21 23.52 6.33
CA ARG A 164 -4.01 22.08 6.08
C ARG A 164 -3.02 21.44 7.04
N THR A 165 -1.91 22.12 7.30
CA THR A 165 -0.87 21.59 8.20
C THR A 165 -1.37 21.53 9.65
N ARG A 166 -2.08 22.56 10.10
CA ARG A 166 -2.69 22.59 11.44
C ARG A 166 -3.77 21.55 11.60
N LEU A 167 -4.70 21.46 10.64
CA LEU A 167 -5.77 20.47 10.64
C LEU A 167 -5.18 19.04 10.65
N TYR A 168 -4.14 18.78 9.86
CA TYR A 168 -3.41 17.51 9.86
C TYR A 168 -2.87 17.15 11.26
N HIS A 169 -2.20 18.10 11.94
CA HIS A 169 -1.63 17.86 13.26
C HIS A 169 -2.68 17.76 14.37
N ALA A 170 -3.77 18.53 14.28
CA ALA A 170 -4.91 18.44 15.19
C ALA A 170 -5.60 17.08 15.07
N THR A 171 -5.85 16.62 13.83
CA THR A 171 -6.45 15.30 13.56
C THR A 171 -5.56 14.17 14.04
N ARG A 172 -4.24 14.25 13.83
CA ARG A 172 -3.26 13.26 14.34
C ARG A 172 -3.22 13.19 15.86
N ARG A 173 -3.44 14.30 16.56
CA ARG A 173 -3.52 14.33 18.03
C ARG A 173 -4.89 13.95 18.56
N GLY A 174 -5.92 13.94 17.72
CA GLY A 174 -7.31 13.79 18.13
C GLY A 174 -7.85 14.99 18.91
N ASP A 175 -7.23 16.17 18.76
CA ASP A 175 -7.65 17.39 19.46
C ASP A 175 -8.84 18.04 18.73
N LEU A 176 -10.05 17.66 19.14
CA LEU A 176 -11.29 18.14 18.53
C LEU A 176 -11.51 19.65 18.70
N GLY A 177 -10.97 20.25 19.77
CA GLY A 177 -11.07 21.68 20.02
C GLY A 177 -10.27 22.47 18.99
N GLU A 178 -9.00 22.12 18.83
CA GLU A 178 -8.14 22.76 17.81
C GLU A 178 -8.65 22.51 16.39
N MET A 179 -9.21 21.32 16.11
CA MET A 179 -9.85 21.06 14.82
C MET A 179 -11.00 22.04 14.56
N ARG A 180 -11.90 22.23 15.54
CA ARG A 180 -13.04 23.14 15.40
C ARG A 180 -12.59 24.57 15.15
N ASP A 181 -11.59 25.05 15.90
CA ASP A 181 -11.04 26.40 15.73
C ASP A 181 -10.46 26.62 14.32
N VAL A 182 -9.70 25.64 13.83
CA VAL A 182 -9.07 25.70 12.50
C VAL A 182 -10.13 25.66 11.39
N LEU A 183 -11.16 24.83 11.54
CA LEU A 183 -12.26 24.70 10.57
C LEU A 183 -13.17 25.93 10.56
N GLU A 184 -13.44 26.52 11.74
CA GLU A 184 -14.22 27.75 11.84
C GLU A 184 -13.46 28.94 11.24
N TYR A 185 -12.16 29.05 11.50
CA TYR A 185 -11.30 30.02 10.83
C TYR A 185 -11.33 29.84 9.29
N ALA A 186 -11.21 28.60 8.82
CA ALA A 186 -11.27 28.27 7.40
C ALA A 186 -12.59 28.71 6.74
N LYS A 187 -13.72 28.45 7.40
CA LYS A 187 -15.06 28.85 6.96
C LYS A 187 -15.21 30.36 6.90
N ARG A 188 -14.76 31.08 7.94
CA ARG A 188 -14.77 32.56 7.99
C ARG A 188 -13.90 33.18 6.89
N ALA A 189 -12.79 32.52 6.55
CA ALA A 189 -11.88 32.96 5.49
C ALA A 189 -12.38 32.64 4.06
N GLY A 190 -13.53 32.00 3.90
CA GLY A 190 -14.11 31.65 2.59
C GLY A 190 -13.24 30.69 1.77
N LEU A 191 -12.42 29.89 2.45
CA LEU A 191 -11.52 28.94 1.79
C LEU A 191 -12.30 27.69 1.33
N PRO A 192 -11.92 27.07 0.20
CA PRO A 192 -12.64 25.92 -0.34
C PRO A 192 -12.50 24.70 0.58
N ASN A 193 -13.59 23.97 0.77
CA ASN A 193 -13.75 22.80 1.67
C ASN A 193 -12.89 21.55 1.32
N GLY A 194 -11.93 21.67 0.40
CA GLY A 194 -11.04 20.58 -0.04
C GLY A 194 -9.79 20.45 0.82
N TYR A 195 -9.92 20.30 2.15
CA TYR A 195 -8.78 19.98 3.01
C TYR A 195 -8.69 18.47 3.18
N PRO A 196 -7.51 17.86 3.01
CA PRO A 196 -7.33 16.45 3.27
C PRO A 196 -7.17 16.23 4.78
N PRO A 197 -8.08 15.52 5.44
CA PRO A 197 -7.89 15.07 6.80
C PRO A 197 -6.96 13.85 6.89
N ALA A 198 -6.19 13.78 7.97
CA ALA A 198 -5.31 12.66 8.28
C ALA A 198 -5.98 11.70 9.23
N TYR A 199 -6.31 10.52 8.74
CA TYR A 199 -7.15 9.58 9.48
C TYR A 199 -6.32 8.63 10.33
N HIS A 200 -6.50 8.73 11.65
CA HIS A 200 -5.96 7.79 12.63
C HIS A 200 -7.09 7.03 13.37
N GLY A 201 -8.21 6.78 12.69
CA GLY A 201 -9.33 6.01 13.26
C GLY A 201 -10.15 6.74 14.30
N ASN A 202 -9.99 8.05 14.39
CA ASN A 202 -10.80 8.87 15.27
C ASN A 202 -12.11 9.22 14.55
N ILE A 203 -13.14 8.44 14.82
CA ILE A 203 -14.49 8.64 14.27
C ILE A 203 -15.04 10.03 14.60
N ARG A 204 -14.79 10.55 15.82
CA ARG A 204 -15.25 11.91 16.19
C ARG A 204 -14.59 13.01 15.36
N ALA A 205 -13.34 12.80 14.98
CA ALA A 205 -12.64 13.72 14.09
C ALA A 205 -13.26 13.66 12.68
N LEU A 206 -13.63 12.47 12.20
CA LEU A 206 -14.36 12.29 10.94
C LEU A 206 -15.73 12.95 10.95
N GLU A 207 -16.51 12.78 12.01
CA GLU A 207 -17.82 13.41 12.19
C GLU A 207 -17.72 14.93 12.14
N LEU A 208 -16.71 15.51 12.81
CA LEU A 208 -16.47 16.95 12.77
C LEU A 208 -16.11 17.44 11.36
N LEU A 209 -15.37 16.64 10.59
CA LEU A 209 -15.04 16.99 9.20
C LEU A 209 -16.29 16.91 8.31
N GLU A 210 -17.10 15.86 8.47
CA GLU A 210 -18.38 15.72 7.78
C GLU A 210 -19.33 16.90 8.06
N GLU A 211 -19.44 17.35 9.33
CA GLU A 211 -20.24 18.54 9.73
C GLU A 211 -19.86 19.80 8.95
N TYR A 212 -18.57 19.96 8.63
CA TYR A 212 -18.06 21.10 7.86
C TYR A 212 -18.06 20.86 6.34
N GLY A 213 -18.72 19.80 5.87
CA GLY A 213 -18.96 19.52 4.45
C GLY A 213 -17.75 18.93 3.72
N PHE A 214 -16.94 18.13 4.42
CA PHE A 214 -15.80 17.45 3.83
C PHE A 214 -16.22 16.22 3.01
N ASP A 215 -15.57 16.04 1.86
CA ASP A 215 -15.77 14.88 1.01
C ASP A 215 -14.99 13.67 1.54
N LEU A 216 -15.71 12.64 1.98
CA LEU A 216 -15.16 11.36 2.45
C LEU A 216 -14.58 10.50 1.32
N THR A 217 -14.80 10.86 0.06
CA THR A 217 -14.20 10.17 -1.10
C THR A 217 -12.91 10.84 -1.59
N ALA A 218 -12.55 12.00 -1.02
CA ALA A 218 -11.37 12.74 -1.41
C ALA A 218 -10.09 11.92 -1.22
N LEU A 219 -9.25 11.89 -2.27
CA LEU A 219 -7.98 11.19 -2.25
C LEU A 219 -6.91 12.04 -1.56
N ASP A 220 -6.33 11.51 -0.48
CA ASP A 220 -5.21 12.13 0.23
C ASP A 220 -3.89 11.43 -0.08
N LYS A 221 -2.81 12.21 -0.06
CA LYS A 221 -1.44 11.75 -0.31
C LYS A 221 -0.92 10.95 0.88
N PHE A 222 -1.16 9.63 0.82
CA PHE A 222 -0.65 8.62 1.75
C PHE A 222 0.89 8.50 1.74
N GLY A 223 1.53 8.84 0.61
CA GLY A 223 2.99 8.81 0.48
C GLY A 223 3.58 10.20 0.22
N ARG A 224 4.25 10.81 1.21
CA ARG A 224 5.10 11.98 0.96
C ARG A 224 6.35 11.53 0.21
N VAL A 225 6.80 12.34 -0.75
CA VAL A 225 8.17 12.21 -1.30
C VAL A 225 9.11 12.47 -0.13
N ARG A 226 9.67 11.40 0.42
CA ARG A 226 10.55 11.47 1.58
C ARG A 226 11.97 11.63 1.08
N PHE A 227 12.45 12.86 1.08
CA PHE A 227 13.86 13.16 0.83
C PHE A 227 14.56 13.31 2.19
N SER A 228 15.25 12.27 2.63
CA SER A 228 16.10 12.36 3.82
C SER A 228 17.48 11.78 3.56
N THR A 229 18.47 12.28 4.29
CA THR A 229 19.85 11.75 4.29
C THR A 229 19.85 10.26 4.62
N GLY A 230 18.94 9.83 5.51
CA GLY A 230 18.79 8.44 5.90
C GLY A 230 18.23 7.52 4.81
N SER A 231 17.27 8.01 4.01
CA SER A 231 16.72 7.31 2.83
C SER A 231 17.76 7.24 1.70
N PHE A 232 18.49 8.34 1.46
CA PHE A 232 19.59 8.38 0.50
C PHE A 232 20.69 7.37 0.86
N PHE A 233 21.10 7.34 2.13
CA PHE A 233 22.06 6.36 2.64
C PHE A 233 21.64 4.92 2.33
N TRP A 234 20.42 4.55 2.69
CA TRP A 234 19.98 3.17 2.53
C TRP A 234 19.70 2.75 1.09
N TYR A 235 19.32 3.68 0.23
CA TYR A 235 19.15 3.41 -1.20
C TYR A 235 20.44 2.85 -1.83
N PHE A 236 21.61 3.40 -1.46
CA PHE A 236 22.91 2.89 -1.90
C PHE A 236 23.42 1.74 -1.04
N TYR A 237 23.10 1.73 0.26
CA TYR A 237 23.63 0.74 1.20
C TYR A 237 22.95 -0.64 1.14
N ARG A 238 21.74 -0.74 0.57
CA ARG A 238 21.00 -2.01 0.42
C ARG A 238 21.76 -3.11 -0.33
N PHE A 239 22.72 -2.73 -1.16
CA PHE A 239 23.55 -3.67 -1.91
C PHE A 239 24.64 -4.32 -1.03
N LEU A 240 24.95 -3.73 0.12
CA LEU A 240 25.99 -4.20 1.05
C LEU A 240 25.40 -4.85 2.31
N VAL A 241 24.25 -4.37 2.81
CA VAL A 241 23.65 -4.85 4.05
C VAL A 241 22.15 -5.07 3.89
N LYS A 242 21.71 -6.28 4.29
CA LYS A 242 20.30 -6.62 4.43
C LYS A 242 19.77 -6.02 5.73
N ARG A 243 18.75 -5.16 5.65
CA ARG A 243 18.07 -4.63 6.84
C ARG A 243 17.39 -5.75 7.63
N PRO A 244 17.33 -5.66 8.97
CA PRO A 244 16.43 -6.51 9.76
C PRO A 244 14.98 -6.18 9.40
N SER A 245 14.19 -7.20 9.08
CA SER A 245 12.86 -7.19 8.44
C SER A 245 11.70 -6.67 9.30
N ASN A 246 11.96 -5.82 10.31
CA ASN A 246 10.97 -5.49 11.34
C ASN A 246 10.47 -4.03 11.30
N SER A 247 10.78 -3.26 10.26
CA SER A 247 10.17 -1.94 10.06
C SER A 247 9.15 -2.01 8.92
N ASN A 248 7.89 -1.61 9.18
CA ASN A 248 6.79 -1.51 8.21
C ASN A 248 7.06 -0.61 6.98
N ASP A 249 8.28 -0.10 6.83
CA ASP A 249 8.74 0.84 5.80
C ASP A 249 9.38 0.14 4.59
N ASP A 250 9.16 -1.18 4.43
CA ASP A 250 9.85 -2.08 3.49
C ASP A 250 9.53 -1.83 1.99
N LYS A 251 9.09 -0.62 1.62
CA LYS A 251 8.77 -0.23 0.22
C LYS A 251 9.39 1.10 -0.22
N SER A 252 10.52 1.53 0.35
CA SER A 252 11.21 2.75 -0.09
C SER A 252 12.03 2.61 -1.39
N VAL A 253 11.64 1.77 -2.35
CA VAL A 253 12.45 1.51 -3.57
C VAL A 253 12.07 2.39 -4.78
N SER A 254 11.41 3.54 -4.58
CA SER A 254 11.66 4.68 -5.47
C SER A 254 11.58 6.02 -4.76
N ILE A 255 12.46 6.90 -5.21
CA ILE A 255 12.75 8.22 -4.69
C ILE A 255 11.54 9.19 -4.84
N PHE A 256 10.53 8.84 -5.65
CA PHE A 256 9.37 9.69 -5.97
C PHE A 256 8.03 8.93 -6.05
N HIS A 257 7.71 8.07 -5.08
CA HIS A 257 6.37 7.49 -5.00
C HIS A 257 5.37 8.45 -4.35
N SER A 258 4.32 8.83 -5.09
CA SER A 258 3.10 9.38 -4.50
C SER A 258 1.95 8.42 -4.74
N THR A 259 1.30 8.02 -3.65
CA THR A 259 0.04 7.29 -3.64
C THR A 259 -1.00 8.21 -3.02
N LEU A 260 -2.09 8.45 -3.73
CA LEU A 260 -3.28 9.12 -3.24
C LEU A 260 -4.32 8.03 -2.94
N VAL A 261 -4.90 8.06 -1.75
CA VAL A 261 -5.81 7.03 -1.27
C VAL A 261 -7.00 7.68 -0.55
N THR A 262 -8.14 7.00 -0.51
CA THR A 262 -9.32 7.48 0.22
C THR A 262 -9.17 7.24 1.74
N PRO A 263 -10.02 7.85 2.57
CA PRO A 263 -10.04 7.61 4.02
C PRO A 263 -10.23 6.14 4.35
N LEU A 264 -11.05 5.46 3.54
CA LEU A 264 -11.31 4.03 3.65
C LEU A 264 -10.04 3.19 3.45
N HIS A 265 -9.16 3.54 2.50
CA HIS A 265 -7.88 2.84 2.34
C HIS A 265 -7.02 2.96 3.61
N CYS A 266 -6.97 4.14 4.23
CA CYS A 266 -6.22 4.37 5.46
C CYS A 266 -6.79 3.55 6.62
N ALA A 267 -8.12 3.56 6.81
CA ALA A 267 -8.80 2.82 7.86
C ALA A 267 -8.58 1.29 7.70
N VAL A 268 -8.68 0.78 6.47
CA VAL A 268 -8.45 -0.63 6.16
C VAL A 268 -6.99 -1.02 6.39
N ALA A 269 -6.03 -0.23 5.88
CA ALA A 269 -4.60 -0.50 6.03
C ALA A 269 -4.11 -0.43 7.49
N THR A 270 -4.82 0.32 8.34
CA THR A 270 -4.49 0.45 9.77
C THR A 270 -5.29 -0.50 10.66
N GLY A 271 -6.19 -1.30 10.08
CA GLY A 271 -6.96 -2.30 10.82
C GLY A 271 -8.10 -1.74 11.68
N GLN A 272 -8.61 -0.55 11.37
CA GLN A 272 -9.62 0.14 12.20
C GLN A 272 -11.05 -0.24 11.78
N LEU A 273 -11.55 -1.37 12.28
CA LEU A 273 -12.85 -1.94 11.90
C LEU A 273 -14.02 -0.97 12.07
N GLU A 274 -14.11 -0.26 13.20
CA GLU A 274 -15.22 0.65 13.50
C GLU A 274 -15.21 1.86 12.56
N THR A 275 -14.02 2.33 12.18
CA THR A 275 -13.89 3.42 11.20
C THR A 275 -14.26 2.95 9.79
N VAL A 276 -13.91 1.70 9.44
CA VAL A 276 -14.32 1.10 8.16
C VAL A 276 -15.84 1.03 8.07
N ARG A 277 -16.51 0.47 9.09
CA ARG A 277 -17.98 0.43 9.15
C ARG A 277 -18.61 1.80 9.00
N TRP A 278 -18.16 2.75 9.81
CA TRP A 278 -18.69 4.13 9.79
C TRP A 278 -18.56 4.81 8.42
N LEU A 279 -17.46 4.57 7.70
CA LEU A 279 -17.25 5.11 6.35
C LEU A 279 -18.13 4.41 5.30
N LEU A 280 -18.27 3.09 5.39
CA LEU A 280 -19.08 2.30 4.46
C LEU A 280 -20.58 2.58 4.61
N GLU A 281 -21.07 2.73 5.85
CA GLU A 281 -22.46 3.13 6.16
C GLU A 281 -22.84 4.48 5.55
N ARG A 282 -21.85 5.38 5.35
CA ARG A 282 -22.03 6.69 4.70
C ARG A 282 -21.90 6.66 3.17
N GLY A 283 -21.83 5.48 2.58
CA GLY A 283 -21.80 5.29 1.14
C GLY A 283 -20.43 5.55 0.51
N VAL A 284 -19.32 5.51 1.26
CA VAL A 284 -17.98 5.58 0.67
C VAL A 284 -17.74 4.30 -0.15
N PRO A 285 -17.44 4.40 -1.46
CA PRO A 285 -17.38 3.24 -2.33
C PRO A 285 -16.19 2.33 -2.02
N ALA A 286 -16.47 1.06 -1.69
CA ALA A 286 -15.47 0.03 -1.37
C ALA A 286 -14.58 -0.37 -2.57
N ARG A 287 -15.01 -0.06 -3.81
CA ARG A 287 -14.28 -0.36 -5.06
C ARG A 287 -13.29 0.72 -5.49
N THR A 288 -13.21 1.84 -4.77
CA THR A 288 -12.38 2.98 -5.20
C THR A 288 -10.91 2.59 -5.33
N LEU A 289 -10.29 2.85 -6.49
CA LEU A 289 -8.87 2.55 -6.69
C LEU A 289 -7.99 3.69 -6.17
N ALA A 290 -6.91 3.33 -5.47
CA ALA A 290 -5.84 4.27 -5.16
C ALA A 290 -5.21 4.86 -6.45
N GLN A 291 -4.88 6.14 -6.43
CA GLN A 291 -4.15 6.79 -7.52
C GLN A 291 -2.68 6.88 -7.19
N ALA A 292 -1.84 6.17 -7.93
CA ALA A 292 -0.42 6.14 -7.64
C ALA A 292 0.44 6.30 -8.89
N SER A 293 1.63 6.88 -8.72
CA SER A 293 2.63 6.99 -9.78
C SER A 293 3.01 5.62 -10.33
N PHE A 294 3.05 4.60 -9.47
CA PHE A 294 3.29 3.22 -9.86
C PHE A 294 1.98 2.46 -10.04
N ARG A 295 1.83 1.72 -11.14
CA ARG A 295 0.57 0.99 -11.44
C ARG A 295 0.27 -0.09 -10.41
N SER A 296 1.29 -0.81 -9.92
CA SER A 296 1.08 -1.90 -8.95
C SER A 296 0.55 -1.44 -7.59
N THR A 297 0.61 -0.14 -7.29
CA THR A 297 0.09 0.42 -6.03
C THR A 297 -1.33 0.98 -6.17
N ARG A 298 -1.94 0.88 -7.35
CA ARG A 298 -3.32 1.30 -7.64
C ARG A 298 -4.31 0.19 -7.29
N VAL A 299 -4.41 -0.13 -6.01
CA VAL A 299 -5.26 -1.21 -5.51
C VAL A 299 -6.48 -0.63 -4.79
N PRO A 300 -7.63 -1.34 -4.77
CA PRO A 300 -8.76 -0.97 -3.93
C PRO A 300 -8.50 -1.30 -2.45
N PRO A 301 -9.31 -0.78 -1.50
CA PRO A 301 -9.16 -1.03 -0.07
C PRO A 301 -9.03 -2.51 0.29
N LEU A 302 -9.73 -3.41 -0.41
CA LEU A 302 -9.71 -4.85 -0.17
C LEU A 302 -8.29 -5.47 -0.17
N PHE A 303 -7.37 -4.99 -1.01
CA PHE A 303 -5.98 -5.48 -1.03
C PHE A 303 -5.12 -5.04 0.16
N LEU A 304 -5.60 -4.06 0.92
CA LEU A 304 -4.93 -3.54 2.11
C LEU A 304 -5.42 -4.22 3.39
N ALA A 305 -6.52 -4.98 3.33
CA ALA A 305 -7.12 -5.60 4.50
C ALA A 305 -6.27 -6.78 5.00
N GLU A 306 -5.94 -6.76 6.29
CA GLU A 306 -5.23 -7.86 6.97
C GLU A 306 -6.11 -8.60 7.98
N HIS A 307 -7.33 -8.12 8.20
CA HIS A 307 -8.28 -8.70 9.14
C HIS A 307 -9.53 -9.20 8.43
N ALA A 308 -9.91 -10.45 8.72
CA ALA A 308 -11.12 -11.11 8.24
C ALA A 308 -12.39 -10.27 8.41
N ALA A 309 -12.57 -9.65 9.59
CA ALA A 309 -13.72 -8.80 9.86
C ALA A 309 -13.81 -7.59 8.90
N ILE A 310 -12.67 -6.95 8.57
CA ILE A 310 -12.64 -5.82 7.64
C ILE A 310 -12.94 -6.29 6.21
N VAL A 311 -12.42 -7.44 5.81
CA VAL A 311 -12.71 -8.06 4.52
C VAL A 311 -14.21 -8.30 4.37
N ARG A 312 -14.84 -8.89 5.40
CA ARG A 312 -16.28 -9.12 5.43
C ARG A 312 -17.08 -7.83 5.28
N GLU A 313 -16.75 -6.77 6.03
CA GLU A 313 -17.42 -5.46 5.88
C GLU A 313 -17.26 -4.88 4.48
N LEU A 314 -16.07 -4.96 3.89
CA LEU A 314 -15.84 -4.46 2.53
C LEU A 314 -16.68 -5.23 1.50
N LEU A 315 -16.78 -6.55 1.62
CA LEU A 315 -17.54 -7.41 0.71
C LEU A 315 -19.05 -7.17 0.86
N LEU A 316 -19.57 -7.06 2.09
CA LEU A 316 -20.96 -6.69 2.37
C LEU A 316 -21.34 -5.34 1.72
N HIS A 317 -20.41 -4.38 1.69
CA HIS A 317 -20.60 -3.09 1.03
C HIS A 317 -20.15 -3.08 -0.44
N GLY A 318 -20.19 -4.24 -1.09
CA GLY A 318 -20.04 -4.39 -2.52
C GLY A 318 -18.61 -4.29 -3.04
N ALA A 319 -17.58 -4.57 -2.24
CA ALA A 319 -16.25 -4.82 -2.78
C ALA A 319 -16.27 -6.04 -3.71
N ASP A 320 -15.44 -6.01 -4.75
CA ASP A 320 -15.34 -7.12 -5.70
C ASP A 320 -14.37 -8.19 -5.18
N PRO A 321 -14.80 -9.43 -4.87
CA PRO A 321 -13.91 -10.49 -4.42
C PRO A 321 -12.97 -11.01 -5.51
N LEU A 322 -13.25 -10.73 -6.80
CA LEU A 322 -12.50 -11.21 -7.97
C LEU A 322 -11.68 -10.08 -8.63
N VAL A 323 -11.54 -8.95 -7.96
CA VAL A 323 -10.89 -7.76 -8.53
C VAL A 323 -9.44 -8.03 -8.95
N ILE A 324 -9.10 -7.55 -10.14
CA ILE A 324 -7.72 -7.50 -10.63
C ILE A 324 -7.38 -6.05 -10.96
N PRO A 325 -6.54 -5.38 -10.15
CA PRO A 325 -6.30 -3.95 -10.26
C PRO A 325 -5.50 -3.52 -11.50
N ASP A 326 -4.61 -4.37 -12.01
CA ASP A 326 -3.73 -4.02 -13.15
C ASP A 326 -3.55 -5.21 -14.12
N GLN A 327 -4.58 -5.43 -14.94
CA GLN A 327 -4.64 -6.54 -15.90
C GLN A 327 -3.60 -6.43 -17.00
N GLY A 328 -2.98 -7.55 -17.36
CA GLY A 328 -2.00 -7.63 -18.45
C GLY A 328 -0.63 -7.01 -18.14
N PHE A 329 -0.39 -6.58 -16.90
CA PHE A 329 0.89 -6.01 -16.43
C PHE A 329 1.39 -6.75 -15.18
N MET A 330 1.97 -6.06 -14.19
CA MET A 330 2.74 -6.69 -13.11
C MET A 330 1.90 -7.21 -11.92
N ASN A 331 0.64 -6.76 -11.77
CA ASN A 331 -0.26 -7.21 -10.70
C ASN A 331 -1.49 -7.93 -11.25
N THR A 332 -1.29 -9.18 -11.65
CA THR A 332 -2.34 -10.08 -12.13
C THR A 332 -2.88 -10.98 -11.02
N MET A 333 -2.83 -10.55 -9.75
CA MET A 333 -3.29 -11.38 -8.62
C MET A 333 -4.58 -10.84 -8.01
N THR A 334 -5.48 -11.75 -7.67
CA THR A 334 -6.72 -11.47 -6.93
C THR A 334 -6.43 -11.25 -5.43
N PRO A 335 -7.40 -10.71 -4.66
CA PRO A 335 -7.26 -10.57 -3.20
C PRO A 335 -6.93 -11.91 -2.51
N LEU A 336 -7.53 -13.01 -2.97
CA LEU A 336 -7.29 -14.35 -2.43
C LEU A 336 -5.85 -14.82 -2.66
N GLN A 337 -5.31 -14.63 -3.87
CA GLN A 337 -3.91 -14.95 -4.15
C GLN A 337 -2.95 -14.15 -3.27
N LEU A 338 -3.25 -12.87 -3.04
CA LEU A 338 -2.47 -12.05 -2.13
C LEU A 338 -2.56 -12.56 -0.68
N ALA A 339 -3.74 -12.98 -0.22
CA ALA A 339 -3.94 -13.54 1.12
C ALA A 339 -3.13 -14.83 1.33
N TYR A 340 -3.11 -15.73 0.34
CA TYR A 340 -2.25 -16.91 0.35
C TYR A 340 -0.76 -16.57 0.39
N LEU A 341 -0.31 -15.61 -0.42
CA LEU A 341 1.09 -15.17 -0.41
C LEU A 341 1.50 -14.57 0.93
N ARG A 342 0.58 -13.91 1.64
CA ARG A 342 0.79 -13.40 3.01
C ARG A 342 0.65 -14.49 4.08
N GLY A 343 0.16 -15.68 3.74
CA GLY A 343 -0.12 -16.75 4.70
C GLY A 343 -1.24 -16.43 5.68
N ASN A 344 -2.16 -15.52 5.33
CA ASN A 344 -3.24 -15.10 6.22
C ASN A 344 -4.48 -15.99 6.04
N SER A 345 -4.49 -17.12 6.75
CA SER A 345 -5.56 -18.12 6.66
C SER A 345 -6.95 -17.57 7.01
N THR A 346 -7.04 -16.63 7.95
CA THR A 346 -8.34 -16.05 8.35
C THR A 346 -8.96 -15.21 7.23
N VAL A 347 -8.16 -14.37 6.56
CA VAL A 347 -8.61 -13.59 5.40
C VAL A 347 -8.88 -14.51 4.21
N THR A 348 -8.05 -15.52 3.99
CA THR A 348 -8.26 -16.53 2.95
C THR A 348 -9.61 -17.22 3.11
N GLN A 349 -9.96 -17.69 4.30
CA GLN A 349 -11.24 -18.36 4.56
C GLN A 349 -12.44 -17.45 4.28
N GLU A 350 -12.40 -16.20 4.72
CA GLU A 350 -13.46 -15.24 4.39
C GLU A 350 -13.57 -15.00 2.88
N LEU A 351 -12.44 -14.77 2.19
CA LEU A 351 -12.47 -14.55 0.74
C LEU A 351 -12.99 -15.79 -0.02
N GLU A 352 -12.63 -16.99 0.41
CA GLU A 352 -13.15 -18.24 -0.16
C GLU A 352 -14.67 -18.39 0.02
N GLN A 353 -15.19 -18.02 1.19
CA GLN A 353 -16.63 -18.03 1.49
C GLN A 353 -17.41 -17.09 0.57
N TRP A 354 -16.83 -15.93 0.23
CA TRP A 354 -17.39 -14.94 -0.70
C TRP A 354 -17.02 -15.18 -2.17
N GLY A 355 -16.71 -16.43 -2.52
CA GLY A 355 -16.50 -16.80 -3.92
C GLY A 355 -15.23 -16.24 -4.56
N SER A 356 -14.24 -15.71 -3.82
CA SER A 356 -12.96 -15.35 -4.42
C SER A 356 -12.28 -16.57 -5.07
N ASP A 357 -11.54 -16.33 -6.14
CA ASP A 357 -10.76 -17.34 -6.86
C ASP A 357 -9.47 -16.73 -7.41
N VAL A 358 -8.62 -17.56 -7.99
CA VAL A 358 -7.41 -17.18 -8.73
C VAL A 358 -7.80 -16.62 -10.11
N ALA A 359 -7.16 -15.57 -10.60
CA ALA A 359 -7.36 -15.10 -11.97
C ALA A 359 -6.98 -16.16 -13.01
N LEU A 360 -7.94 -16.63 -13.82
CA LEU A 360 -7.76 -17.81 -14.69
C LEU A 360 -7.52 -17.45 -16.16
N THR A 361 -8.42 -16.65 -16.76
CA THR A 361 -8.33 -16.26 -18.17
C THR A 361 -8.88 -14.85 -18.40
N PRO A 362 -8.52 -14.16 -19.50
CA PRO A 362 -9.15 -12.90 -19.89
C PRO A 362 -10.66 -13.02 -20.09
N PHE A 363 -11.18 -14.21 -20.40
CA PHE A 363 -12.60 -14.46 -20.60
C PHE A 363 -13.38 -14.48 -19.27
N HIS A 364 -12.87 -15.15 -18.23
CA HIS A 364 -13.43 -15.08 -16.86
C HIS A 364 -13.54 -13.63 -16.35
N LEU A 365 -12.53 -12.85 -16.72
CA LEU A 365 -12.39 -11.48 -16.31
C LEU A 365 -13.33 -10.51 -17.03
N ALA A 366 -13.59 -10.76 -18.31
CA ALA A 366 -14.63 -10.06 -19.06
C ALA A 366 -16.02 -10.38 -18.49
N ALA A 367 -16.26 -11.67 -18.17
CA ALA A 367 -17.51 -12.12 -17.58
C ALA A 367 -17.77 -11.46 -16.21
N SER A 368 -16.79 -11.47 -15.29
CA SER A 368 -16.94 -10.85 -13.95
C SER A 368 -17.11 -9.32 -13.97
N ARG A 369 -16.67 -8.63 -15.03
CA ARG A 369 -16.79 -7.18 -15.14
C ARG A 369 -18.05 -6.70 -15.85
N ASN A 370 -18.91 -7.62 -16.25
CA ASN A 370 -20.04 -7.31 -17.11
C ASN A 370 -19.61 -6.67 -18.45
N ASP A 371 -18.40 -6.98 -18.96
CA ASP A 371 -17.91 -6.47 -20.24
C ASP A 371 -18.49 -7.31 -21.38
N VAL A 372 -19.75 -7.04 -21.70
CA VAL A 372 -20.53 -7.76 -22.72
C VAL A 372 -19.86 -7.70 -24.09
N ALA A 373 -19.19 -6.58 -24.43
CA ALA A 373 -18.51 -6.43 -25.71
C ALA A 373 -17.31 -7.38 -25.83
N ALA A 374 -16.49 -7.47 -24.77
CA ALA A 374 -15.40 -8.44 -24.71
C ALA A 374 -15.93 -9.87 -24.70
N VAL A 375 -16.96 -10.17 -23.89
CA VAL A 375 -17.62 -11.49 -23.85
C VAL A 375 -18.09 -11.90 -25.25
N ARG A 376 -18.83 -11.06 -25.97
CA ARG A 376 -19.28 -11.34 -27.36
C ARG A 376 -18.11 -11.55 -28.32
N THR A 377 -17.03 -10.80 -28.15
CA THR A 377 -15.81 -10.96 -28.96
C THR A 377 -15.11 -12.29 -28.71
N PHE A 378 -15.12 -12.78 -27.47
CA PHE A 378 -14.58 -14.09 -27.13
C PHE A 378 -15.49 -15.22 -27.64
N LEU A 379 -16.81 -15.08 -27.52
CA LEU A 379 -17.78 -16.02 -28.06
C LEU A 379 -17.70 -16.14 -29.59
N SER A 380 -17.55 -15.02 -30.31
CA SER A 380 -17.39 -15.04 -31.77
C SER A 380 -16.11 -15.73 -32.25
N ARG A 381 -15.09 -15.81 -31.38
CA ARG A 381 -13.86 -16.56 -31.60
C ARG A 381 -13.96 -18.05 -31.25
N LYS A 382 -15.15 -18.53 -30.87
CA LYS A 382 -15.42 -19.93 -30.50
C LYS A 382 -14.52 -20.43 -29.36
N ILE A 383 -14.27 -19.55 -28.39
CA ILE A 383 -13.61 -19.95 -27.15
C ILE A 383 -14.55 -20.85 -26.36
N ASP A 384 -13.97 -21.84 -25.68
CA ASP A 384 -14.71 -22.72 -24.78
C ASP A 384 -15.33 -21.91 -23.64
N VAL A 385 -16.66 -21.97 -23.55
CA VAL A 385 -17.42 -21.13 -22.61
C VAL A 385 -17.35 -21.65 -21.20
N ASP A 386 -17.17 -22.96 -21.04
CA ASP A 386 -16.99 -23.62 -19.75
C ASP A 386 -15.51 -23.83 -19.43
N CYS A 387 -14.65 -22.99 -20.00
CA CYS A 387 -13.22 -23.05 -19.71
C CYS A 387 -12.95 -22.88 -18.21
N LEU A 388 -12.08 -23.71 -17.64
CA LEU A 388 -11.74 -23.70 -16.22
C LEU A 388 -10.40 -23.01 -15.92
N GLY A 389 -9.78 -22.45 -16.96
CA GLY A 389 -8.46 -21.82 -16.91
C GLY A 389 -7.65 -21.98 -18.19
N GLU A 390 -6.45 -21.39 -18.20
CA GLU A 390 -5.53 -21.39 -19.34
C GLU A 390 -4.26 -22.18 -19.01
N MET A 391 -3.65 -22.80 -20.03
CA MET A 391 -2.28 -23.35 -19.98
C MET A 391 -2.02 -24.37 -18.84
N GLY A 392 -3.03 -25.15 -18.46
CA GLY A 392 -2.93 -26.17 -17.40
C GLY A 392 -3.04 -25.61 -15.97
N TYR A 393 -3.21 -24.30 -15.82
CA TYR A 393 -3.64 -23.68 -14.56
C TYR A 393 -5.16 -23.74 -14.48
N VAL A 394 -5.69 -24.80 -13.88
CA VAL A 394 -7.10 -24.87 -13.50
C VAL A 394 -7.24 -24.12 -12.17
N GLY A 395 -8.23 -23.23 -12.07
CA GLY A 395 -8.48 -22.49 -10.82
C GLY A 395 -8.70 -23.41 -9.64
N LEU A 396 -8.41 -22.93 -8.43
CA LEU A 396 -8.54 -23.74 -7.21
C LEU A 396 -9.94 -24.36 -7.10
N ASN A 397 -10.95 -23.55 -7.45
CA ASN A 397 -12.35 -23.94 -7.38
C ASN A 397 -12.92 -24.43 -8.72
N GLN A 398 -12.10 -24.50 -9.78
CA GLN A 398 -12.49 -24.91 -11.13
C GLN A 398 -13.80 -24.24 -11.59
N ARG A 399 -13.87 -22.91 -11.42
CA ARG A 399 -15.06 -22.12 -11.76
C ARG A 399 -15.04 -21.74 -13.23
N THR A 400 -16.20 -21.78 -13.88
CA THR A 400 -16.39 -21.29 -15.26
C THR A 400 -16.60 -19.76 -15.28
N PRO A 401 -16.48 -19.10 -16.44
CA PRO A 401 -16.82 -17.69 -16.64
C PRO A 401 -18.25 -17.34 -16.19
N LEU A 402 -19.20 -18.27 -16.32
CA LEU A 402 -20.57 -18.10 -15.82
C LEU A 402 -20.61 -17.98 -14.29
N HIS A 403 -19.84 -18.82 -13.57
CA HIS A 403 -19.71 -18.71 -12.12
C HIS A 403 -19.12 -17.35 -11.71
N TRP A 404 -18.12 -16.85 -12.45
CA TRP A 404 -17.51 -15.55 -12.18
C TRP A 404 -18.48 -14.39 -12.42
N ALA A 405 -19.29 -14.44 -13.48
CA ALA A 405 -20.36 -13.47 -13.71
C ALA A 405 -21.43 -13.52 -12.59
N ALA A 406 -21.76 -14.72 -12.11
CA ALA A 406 -22.70 -14.89 -10.99
C ALA A 406 -22.17 -14.31 -9.67
N ILE A 407 -20.89 -14.56 -9.31
CA ILE A 407 -20.24 -14.06 -8.08
C ILE A 407 -20.14 -12.54 -8.05
N SER A 408 -19.86 -11.93 -9.20
CA SER A 408 -19.63 -10.48 -9.31
C SER A 408 -20.91 -9.66 -9.48
N GLY A 409 -22.07 -10.31 -9.67
CA GLY A 409 -23.32 -9.62 -9.97
C GLY A 409 -23.46 -9.14 -11.43
N ALA A 410 -22.67 -9.69 -12.36
CA ALA A 410 -22.60 -9.25 -13.76
C ALA A 410 -23.78 -9.78 -14.61
N THR A 411 -24.95 -9.16 -14.46
CA THR A 411 -26.23 -9.61 -15.05
C THR A 411 -26.21 -9.75 -16.56
N GLU A 412 -25.75 -8.74 -17.29
CA GLU A 412 -25.75 -8.76 -18.77
C GLU A 412 -24.76 -9.79 -19.32
N ALA A 413 -23.66 -10.04 -18.61
CA ALA A 413 -22.73 -11.11 -18.93
C ALA A 413 -23.34 -12.48 -18.65
N VAL A 414 -24.05 -12.68 -17.52
CA VAL A 414 -24.83 -13.90 -17.27
C VAL A 414 -25.84 -14.10 -18.41
N GLU A 415 -26.63 -13.08 -18.74
CA GLU A 415 -27.56 -13.15 -19.85
C GLU A 415 -26.87 -13.45 -21.17
N THR A 416 -25.73 -12.85 -21.48
CA THR A 416 -25.05 -13.10 -22.77
C THR A 416 -24.42 -14.51 -22.84
N LEU A 417 -23.88 -15.00 -21.72
CA LEU A 417 -23.31 -16.35 -21.61
C LEU A 417 -24.41 -17.42 -21.66
N VAL A 418 -25.61 -17.09 -21.17
CA VAL A 418 -26.72 -18.04 -21.08
C VAL A 418 -27.76 -17.89 -22.20
N GLN A 419 -28.15 -16.69 -22.65
CA GLN A 419 -29.15 -16.36 -23.71
C GLN A 419 -28.74 -16.80 -25.14
N ALA A 420 -27.74 -17.67 -25.26
CA ALA A 420 -27.54 -18.50 -26.44
C ALA A 420 -28.74 -19.39 -26.85
N PRO A 421 -29.92 -19.47 -26.16
CA PRO A 421 -31.11 -20.11 -26.73
C PRO A 421 -32.28 -19.25 -27.24
N ASN A 422 -32.48 -17.93 -26.97
CA ASN A 422 -33.70 -17.24 -27.47
C ASN A 422 -33.70 -15.72 -27.85
N THR A 423 -32.91 -15.20 -28.83
CA THR A 423 -33.32 -13.95 -29.55
C THR A 423 -32.69 -13.74 -30.94
N SER A 424 -33.54 -13.66 -31.98
CA SER A 424 -33.31 -13.24 -33.39
C SER A 424 -32.40 -14.13 -34.27
N SER A 425 -33.05 -14.94 -35.12
CA SER A 425 -32.61 -16.16 -35.80
C SER A 425 -31.50 -16.08 -36.87
N GLU A 426 -30.77 -14.98 -37.05
CA GLU A 426 -29.71 -14.88 -38.08
C GLU A 426 -28.30 -14.63 -37.50
N LEU A 427 -28.18 -13.87 -36.40
CA LEU A 427 -26.96 -13.82 -35.58
C LEU A 427 -26.90 -14.97 -34.56
N PHE A 428 -28.05 -15.59 -34.31
CA PHE A 428 -28.26 -16.60 -33.29
C PHE A 428 -27.47 -17.88 -33.54
N ASN A 429 -27.53 -18.41 -34.77
CA ASN A 429 -26.90 -19.70 -35.09
C ASN A 429 -25.35 -19.67 -35.04
N GLU A 430 -24.74 -18.48 -35.10
CA GLU A 430 -23.29 -18.31 -34.91
C GLU A 430 -22.91 -18.16 -33.43
N LEU A 431 -23.82 -17.68 -32.58
CA LEU A 431 -23.64 -17.51 -31.12
C LEU A 431 -24.17 -18.72 -30.30
N THR A 432 -25.11 -19.50 -30.83
CA THR A 432 -25.79 -20.63 -30.15
C THR A 432 -24.91 -21.86 -29.95
N THR A 433 -23.71 -21.93 -30.54
CA THR A 433 -22.80 -23.05 -30.29
C THR A 433 -22.04 -22.94 -28.98
N ALA A 434 -22.20 -21.84 -28.25
CA ALA A 434 -21.37 -21.49 -27.11
C ALA A 434 -22.15 -21.41 -25.78
N GLY A 435 -23.41 -21.86 -25.72
CA GLY A 435 -24.22 -21.79 -24.49
C GLY A 435 -23.53 -22.50 -23.34
N GLY A 436 -23.05 -21.73 -22.36
CA GLY A 436 -22.38 -22.27 -21.18
C GLY A 436 -23.31 -23.16 -20.39
N ASP A 437 -22.79 -24.25 -19.84
CA ASP A 437 -23.58 -25.19 -19.05
C ASP A 437 -24.06 -24.53 -17.75
N ILE A 438 -25.33 -24.09 -17.75
CA ILE A 438 -26.02 -23.52 -16.58
C ILE A 438 -26.04 -24.52 -15.41
N GLY A 439 -26.07 -25.82 -15.73
CA GLY A 439 -26.10 -26.91 -14.79
C GLY A 439 -24.72 -27.39 -14.34
N TYR A 440 -23.64 -26.77 -14.81
CA TYR A 440 -22.28 -27.18 -14.45
C TYR A 440 -22.12 -27.13 -12.93
N GLN A 441 -21.75 -28.26 -12.34
CA GLN A 441 -21.50 -28.36 -10.91
C GLN A 441 -20.00 -28.30 -10.66
N LEU A 442 -19.58 -27.40 -9.77
CA LEU A 442 -18.19 -27.32 -9.35
C LEU A 442 -17.73 -28.68 -8.77
N PRO A 443 -16.58 -29.24 -9.19
CA PRO A 443 -16.11 -30.53 -8.67
C PRO A 443 -15.87 -30.55 -7.16
N THR A 444 -15.53 -29.40 -6.57
CA THR A 444 -15.22 -29.26 -5.15
C THR A 444 -16.49 -29.23 -4.29
N THR A 445 -17.42 -28.32 -4.59
CA THR A 445 -18.61 -28.07 -3.76
C THR A 445 -19.91 -28.65 -4.34
N GLY A 446 -19.94 -28.97 -5.63
CA GLY A 446 -21.15 -29.37 -6.35
C GLY A 446 -22.08 -28.20 -6.67
N ASP A 447 -21.66 -26.96 -6.39
CA ASP A 447 -22.48 -25.78 -6.61
C ASP A 447 -22.62 -25.49 -8.10
N THR A 448 -23.81 -25.05 -8.49
CA THR A 448 -24.04 -24.44 -9.81
C THR A 448 -23.90 -22.92 -9.73
N ALA A 449 -23.88 -22.25 -10.88
CA ALA A 449 -23.89 -20.78 -10.92
C ALA A 449 -25.05 -20.15 -10.10
N LEU A 450 -26.20 -20.84 -10.03
CA LEU A 450 -27.34 -20.41 -9.22
C LEU A 450 -27.07 -20.54 -7.71
N HIS A 451 -26.45 -21.62 -7.25
CA HIS A 451 -26.07 -21.77 -5.84
C HIS A 451 -25.14 -20.64 -5.40
N VAL A 452 -24.17 -20.32 -6.25
CA VAL A 452 -23.19 -19.26 -5.97
C VAL A 452 -23.85 -17.88 -6.00
N ALA A 453 -24.69 -17.58 -7.00
CA ALA A 453 -25.42 -16.30 -7.05
C ALA A 453 -26.27 -16.04 -5.80
N VAL A 454 -26.96 -17.08 -5.31
CA VAL A 454 -27.82 -16.99 -4.12
C VAL A 454 -26.99 -16.86 -2.84
N ARG A 455 -25.86 -17.58 -2.74
CA ARG A 455 -24.95 -17.49 -1.58
C ARG A 455 -24.33 -16.10 -1.42
N GLU A 456 -23.94 -15.49 -2.52
CA GLU A 456 -23.35 -14.14 -2.57
C GLU A 456 -24.41 -13.01 -2.50
N GLU A 457 -25.68 -13.34 -2.27
CA GLU A 457 -26.81 -12.40 -2.20
C GLU A 457 -26.99 -11.54 -3.47
N ASN A 458 -26.51 -12.03 -4.62
CA ASN A 458 -26.66 -11.36 -5.91
C ASN A 458 -28.02 -11.69 -6.55
N GLU A 459 -29.08 -11.03 -6.05
CA GLU A 459 -30.46 -11.24 -6.51
C GLU A 459 -30.59 -11.11 -8.04
N THR A 460 -29.96 -10.10 -8.63
CA THR A 460 -30.08 -9.82 -10.05
C THR A 460 -29.45 -10.92 -10.92
N SER A 461 -28.28 -11.45 -10.52
CA SER A 461 -27.66 -12.58 -11.20
C SER A 461 -28.45 -13.87 -10.99
N ALA A 462 -28.97 -14.10 -9.79
CA ALA A 462 -29.82 -15.26 -9.51
C ALA A 462 -31.09 -15.23 -10.40
N LEU A 463 -31.76 -14.09 -10.51
CA LEU A 463 -32.91 -13.89 -11.39
C LEU A 463 -32.55 -14.10 -12.87
N ALA A 464 -31.40 -13.61 -13.32
CA ALA A 464 -30.94 -13.82 -14.68
C ALA A 464 -30.69 -15.32 -14.98
N VAL A 465 -30.01 -16.04 -14.07
CA VAL A 465 -29.79 -17.49 -14.19
C VAL A 465 -31.13 -18.25 -14.22
N LEU A 466 -32.10 -17.87 -13.38
CA LEU A 466 -33.43 -18.47 -13.35
C LEU A 466 -34.23 -18.20 -14.63
N ALA A 467 -34.25 -16.95 -15.10
CA ALA A 467 -34.92 -16.57 -16.34
C ALA A 467 -34.38 -17.35 -17.54
N SER A 468 -33.12 -17.75 -17.48
CA SER A 468 -32.47 -18.53 -18.53
C SER A 468 -32.53 -20.06 -18.34
N GLY A 469 -33.25 -20.57 -17.33
CA GLY A 469 -33.52 -22.01 -17.17
C GLY A 469 -32.68 -22.72 -16.10
N GLY A 470 -32.07 -22.00 -15.16
CA GLY A 470 -31.40 -22.60 -14.00
C GLY A 470 -32.35 -23.40 -13.10
N ASP A 471 -31.90 -24.56 -12.61
CA ASP A 471 -32.69 -25.45 -11.77
C ASP A 471 -32.58 -25.11 -10.27
N LEU A 472 -33.71 -24.71 -9.67
CA LEU A 472 -33.86 -24.42 -8.24
C LEU A 472 -33.83 -25.66 -7.34
N MET A 473 -34.03 -26.85 -7.90
CA MET A 473 -34.11 -28.09 -7.14
C MET A 473 -32.81 -28.89 -7.20
N ARG A 474 -31.84 -28.46 -8.01
CA ARG A 474 -30.56 -29.14 -8.13
C ARG A 474 -29.80 -29.04 -6.81
N MET A 475 -29.36 -30.16 -6.26
CA MET A 475 -28.59 -30.18 -5.02
C MET A 475 -27.07 -30.18 -5.29
N ASN A 476 -26.32 -29.50 -4.43
CA ASN A 476 -24.86 -29.54 -4.38
C ASN A 476 -24.33 -30.80 -3.66
N ASN A 477 -23.01 -30.92 -3.46
CA ASN A 477 -22.41 -32.09 -2.81
C ASN A 477 -22.78 -32.22 -1.32
N GLU A 478 -23.27 -31.14 -0.70
CA GLU A 478 -23.74 -31.10 0.68
C GLU A 478 -25.24 -31.43 0.81
N GLY A 479 -25.93 -31.66 -0.32
CA GLY A 479 -27.37 -31.93 -0.34
C GLY A 479 -28.24 -30.68 -0.18
N LEU A 480 -27.64 -29.49 -0.30
CA LEU A 480 -28.34 -28.21 -0.22
C LEU A 480 -28.84 -27.79 -1.60
N ARG A 481 -30.05 -27.25 -1.68
CA ARG A 481 -30.55 -26.56 -2.87
C ARG A 481 -29.99 -25.13 -2.91
N PRO A 482 -30.06 -24.41 -4.05
CA PRO A 482 -29.61 -23.02 -4.13
C PRO A 482 -30.22 -22.12 -3.06
N LEU A 483 -31.51 -22.28 -2.78
CA LEU A 483 -32.22 -21.48 -1.77
C LEU A 483 -31.74 -21.77 -0.33
N ASP A 484 -31.28 -22.98 -0.07
CA ASP A 484 -30.78 -23.40 1.24
C ASP A 484 -29.34 -22.87 1.50
N CYS A 485 -28.66 -22.32 0.47
CA CYS A 485 -27.33 -21.74 0.56
C CYS A 485 -27.32 -20.24 0.96
N THR A 486 -28.46 -19.65 1.26
CA THR A 486 -28.57 -18.23 1.67
C THR A 486 -27.86 -17.99 3.01
N ALA A 487 -27.01 -16.95 3.07
CA ALA A 487 -26.27 -16.61 4.29
C ALA A 487 -27.09 -15.73 5.26
N SER A 488 -28.16 -15.08 4.80
CA SER A 488 -29.02 -14.22 5.62
C SER A 488 -30.36 -14.88 5.96
N THR A 489 -30.62 -15.00 7.26
CA THR A 489 -31.98 -15.08 7.82
C THR A 489 -32.63 -13.68 7.77
N SER A 490 -32.69 -13.07 6.58
CA SER A 490 -33.57 -11.91 6.41
C SER A 490 -34.97 -12.45 6.21
N GLU A 491 -35.73 -12.53 7.32
CA GLU A 491 -37.18 -12.66 7.24
C GLU A 491 -37.71 -11.53 6.36
N THR A 492 -38.13 -11.87 5.14
CA THR A 492 -38.79 -10.94 4.23
C THR A 492 -40.16 -10.61 4.81
N SER A 493 -40.31 -9.37 5.27
CA SER A 493 -41.59 -8.73 5.62
C SER A 493 -42.26 -8.12 4.40
#